data_AF-A0A1C4GG98-F1
#
_entry.id   AF-A0A1C4GG98-F1
#
_cell.length_a   1.000
_cell.length_b   1.000
_cell.length_c   1.000
_cell.angle_alpha   90.00
_cell.angle_beta   90.00
_cell.angle_gamma   90.00
#
_symmetry.space_group_name_H-M   'P 1'
#
loop_
_entity.id
_entity.type
_entity.pdbx_description
1 polymer ?
#
loop_
_entity_poly.entity_id
_entity_poly.type
_entity_poly.pdbx_seq_one_letter_code
_entity_poly.pdbx_strand_id
1 'polypeptide(L)'
;MNMQEVYKYLSTVLPEGHVKQDEMLKNHTHIKVGGKADVFVAPTNYDEIQEVIKYANEYNIPVTFLGNGSNVIIKDGGIRGITVSLIHITDVTVTGTTIVAQCGAAIIDVSRIALDHNLTGLEFACGIPGSVGGALYMNAGAYGGEVSFVLTEAVVMTGDGELRTLTKEAFEFGYRKSVFANNHYIILEARFELEEGVREEIKEKMDDLTFKRESKQPLEYPSCGSVFKRPPNNFAGKLIQESGLQGKRIGGVEVSLKHAGFMVNVDNGTAQDYIDLIHFVQKTVEEKFGVKLEREVRIIGEDL
;
A
#
# COMPACT_ATOMS: atom_id res chain seq x y z
N MET A 1 -9.09 -14.07 24.46
CA MET A 1 -8.08 -15.12 24.24
C MET A 1 -6.70 -14.58 24.58
N ASN A 2 -5.78 -15.41 25.08
CA ASN A 2 -4.46 -14.97 25.50
C ASN A 2 -3.53 -14.84 24.27
N MET A 3 -3.04 -13.64 23.97
CA MET A 3 -2.11 -13.40 22.85
C MET A 3 -0.78 -14.15 22.99
N GLN A 4 -0.43 -14.58 24.21
CA GLN A 4 0.71 -15.45 24.43
C GLN A 4 0.48 -16.88 23.90
N GLU A 5 -0.76 -17.38 23.91
CA GLU A 5 -1.10 -18.68 23.32
C GLU A 5 -1.05 -18.60 21.79
N VAL A 6 -1.58 -17.51 21.23
CA VAL A 6 -1.51 -17.21 19.78
C VAL A 6 -0.05 -17.19 19.32
N TYR A 7 0.80 -16.43 20.02
CA TYR A 7 2.23 -16.36 19.71
C TYR A 7 2.90 -17.74 19.77
N LYS A 8 2.65 -18.52 20.83
CA LYS A 8 3.22 -19.85 21.00
C LYS A 8 2.81 -20.77 19.86
N TYR A 9 1.53 -20.81 19.52
CA TYR A 9 1.03 -21.64 18.43
C TYR A 9 1.65 -21.22 17.09
N LEU A 10 1.58 -19.93 16.75
CA LEU A 10 2.09 -19.45 15.46
C LEU A 10 3.61 -19.65 15.33
N SER A 11 4.36 -19.64 16.44
CA SER A 11 5.79 -19.95 16.45
C SER A 11 6.10 -21.43 16.18
N THR A 12 5.10 -22.33 16.21
CA THR A 12 5.25 -23.74 15.83
C THR A 12 4.95 -24.01 14.35
N VAL A 13 4.23 -23.10 13.68
CA VAL A 13 3.82 -23.26 12.27
C VAL A 13 4.60 -22.36 11.32
N LEU A 14 5.19 -21.26 11.82
CA LEU A 14 5.98 -20.32 11.03
C LEU A 14 7.48 -20.45 11.33
N PRO A 15 8.35 -20.00 10.40
CA PRO A 15 9.80 -20.01 10.60
C PRO A 15 10.25 -19.22 11.85
N GLU A 16 11.37 -19.63 12.44
CA GLU A 16 11.97 -18.93 13.57
C GLU A 16 12.26 -17.46 13.21
N GLY A 17 11.92 -16.53 14.10
CA GLY A 17 12.10 -15.09 13.89
C GLY A 17 11.01 -14.42 13.06
N HIS A 18 10.08 -15.17 12.48
CA HIS A 18 8.97 -14.65 11.67
C HIS A 18 7.70 -14.40 12.49
N VAL A 19 7.73 -14.64 13.79
CA VAL A 19 6.64 -14.36 14.74
C VAL A 19 7.17 -13.46 15.84
N LYS A 20 6.51 -12.33 16.08
CA LYS A 20 6.88 -11.35 17.10
C LYS A 20 5.67 -10.94 17.93
N GLN A 21 5.90 -10.66 19.21
CA GLN A 21 4.89 -10.06 20.09
C GLN A 21 5.19 -8.58 20.28
N ASP A 22 4.15 -7.77 20.46
CA ASP A 22 4.28 -6.34 20.77
C ASP A 22 5.15 -5.57 19.75
N GLU A 23 5.14 -5.99 18.49
CA GLU A 23 6.04 -5.47 17.45
C GLU A 23 5.61 -4.05 17.04
N MET A 24 6.57 -3.12 17.04
CA MET A 24 6.34 -1.73 16.66
C MET A 24 6.09 -1.58 15.16
N LEU A 25 4.85 -1.26 14.77
CA LEU A 25 4.44 -1.17 13.36
C LEU A 25 5.03 0.04 12.62
N LYS A 26 5.49 1.08 13.33
CA LYS A 26 6.28 2.16 12.71
C LYS A 26 7.54 1.67 11.98
N ASN A 27 8.06 0.50 12.34
CA ASN A 27 9.22 -0.10 11.64
C ASN A 27 8.82 -0.71 10.29
N HIS A 28 7.53 -0.97 10.08
CA HIS A 28 6.95 -1.68 8.94
C HIS A 28 6.08 -0.78 8.03
N THR A 29 5.92 0.50 8.38
CA THR A 29 5.23 1.49 7.55
C THR A 29 6.20 2.43 6.85
N HIS A 30 5.83 2.87 5.65
CA HIS A 30 6.63 3.83 4.88
C HIS A 30 6.69 5.21 5.54
N ILE A 31 5.60 5.60 6.23
CA ILE A 31 5.50 6.88 6.97
C ILE A 31 6.18 6.89 8.34
N LYS A 32 6.69 5.74 8.79
CA LYS A 32 7.39 5.60 10.08
C LYS A 32 6.54 5.96 11.30
N VAL A 33 5.24 5.66 11.25
CA VAL A 33 4.31 5.77 12.38
C VAL A 33 3.50 4.48 12.54
N GLY A 34 2.98 4.24 13.75
CA GLY A 34 2.24 3.03 14.10
C GLY A 34 2.64 2.45 15.44
N GLY A 35 1.63 2.15 16.27
CA GLY A 35 1.77 1.48 17.55
C GLY A 35 2.16 -0.01 17.43
N LYS A 36 1.91 -0.77 18.50
CA LYS A 36 2.26 -2.19 18.56
C LYS A 36 1.21 -3.09 17.88
N ALA A 37 1.66 -4.11 17.14
CA ALA A 37 0.82 -5.27 16.85
C ALA A 37 0.89 -6.24 18.03
N ASP A 38 -0.25 -6.80 18.46
CA ASP A 38 -0.25 -7.82 19.53
C ASP A 38 0.60 -9.03 19.13
N VAL A 39 0.35 -9.57 17.93
CA VAL A 39 1.19 -10.58 17.28
C VAL A 39 1.43 -10.17 15.83
N PHE A 40 2.70 -10.06 15.45
CA PHE A 40 3.12 -9.82 14.06
C PHE A 40 3.69 -11.11 13.49
N VAL A 41 3.25 -11.47 12.27
CA VAL A 41 3.75 -12.64 11.54
C VAL A 41 4.17 -12.28 10.13
N ALA A 42 5.22 -12.95 9.63
CA ALA A 42 5.72 -12.77 8.27
C ALA A 42 5.88 -14.14 7.56
N PRO A 43 4.78 -14.72 7.04
CA PRO A 43 4.83 -15.99 6.34
C PRO A 43 5.66 -15.93 5.05
N THR A 44 6.18 -17.08 4.64
CA THR A 44 7.10 -17.27 3.51
C THR A 44 6.51 -18.10 2.37
N ASN A 45 5.34 -18.69 2.57
CA ASN A 45 4.58 -19.41 1.54
C ASN A 45 3.06 -19.33 1.82
N TYR A 46 2.26 -19.85 0.89
CA TYR A 46 0.79 -19.76 0.98
C TYR A 46 0.20 -20.69 2.03
N ASP A 47 0.80 -21.85 2.27
CA ASP A 47 0.33 -22.79 3.30
C ASP A 47 0.42 -22.15 4.68
N GLU A 48 1.51 -21.45 4.97
CA GLU A 48 1.70 -20.67 6.20
C GLU A 48 0.64 -19.56 6.36
N ILE A 49 0.27 -18.87 5.27
CA ILE A 49 -0.81 -17.87 5.29
C ILE A 49 -2.15 -18.55 5.62
N GLN A 50 -2.43 -19.71 5.00
CA GLN A 50 -3.66 -20.48 5.26
C GLN A 50 -3.74 -20.92 6.72
N GLU A 51 -2.66 -21.42 7.31
CA GLU A 51 -2.63 -21.85 8.71
C GLU A 51 -2.89 -20.69 9.67
N VAL A 52 -2.32 -19.50 9.41
CA VAL A 52 -2.62 -18.29 10.19
C VAL A 52 -4.11 -17.95 10.13
N ILE A 53 -4.73 -18.00 8.95
CA ILE A 53 -6.14 -17.66 8.75
C ILE A 53 -7.05 -18.69 9.41
N LYS A 54 -6.79 -19.98 9.21
CA LYS A 54 -7.57 -21.06 9.83
C LYS A 54 -7.57 -20.93 11.35
N TYR A 55 -6.39 -20.75 11.94
CA TYR A 55 -6.25 -20.54 13.37
C TYR A 55 -6.98 -19.28 13.83
N ALA A 56 -6.82 -18.15 13.13
CA ALA A 56 -7.52 -16.93 13.48
C ALA A 56 -9.04 -17.09 13.44
N ASN A 57 -9.58 -17.79 12.44
CA ASN A 57 -11.02 -18.05 12.31
C ASN A 57 -11.54 -18.98 13.41
N GLU A 58 -10.83 -20.07 13.71
CA GLU A 58 -11.21 -21.02 14.77
C GLU A 58 -11.40 -20.31 16.11
N TYR A 59 -10.56 -19.31 16.38
CA TYR A 59 -10.53 -18.59 17.64
C TYR A 59 -11.11 -17.17 17.58
N ASN A 60 -11.73 -16.78 16.47
CA ASN A 60 -12.31 -15.44 16.23
C ASN A 60 -11.33 -14.28 16.51
N ILE A 61 -10.09 -14.43 16.06
CA ILE A 61 -9.04 -13.42 16.21
C ILE A 61 -9.07 -12.49 14.99
N PRO A 62 -9.10 -11.16 15.17
CA PRO A 62 -9.00 -10.24 14.04
C PRO A 62 -7.63 -10.35 13.37
N VAL A 63 -7.64 -10.37 12.04
CA VAL A 63 -6.42 -10.42 11.20
C VAL A 63 -6.33 -9.15 10.36
N THR A 64 -5.17 -8.52 10.37
CA THR A 64 -4.86 -7.38 9.49
C THR A 64 -3.69 -7.72 8.58
N PHE A 65 -3.90 -7.62 7.28
CA PHE A 65 -2.83 -7.77 6.28
C PHE A 65 -2.15 -6.44 6.01
N LEU A 66 -0.82 -6.44 6.02
CA LEU A 66 0.02 -5.27 5.82
C LEU A 66 1.08 -5.56 4.75
N GLY A 67 1.05 -4.80 3.66
CA GLY A 67 2.17 -4.73 2.71
C GLY A 67 3.28 -3.82 3.24
N ASN A 68 3.91 -3.02 2.38
CA ASN A 68 4.98 -2.08 2.80
C ASN A 68 4.47 -0.84 3.58
N GLY A 69 3.19 -0.82 3.96
CA GLY A 69 2.57 0.28 4.69
C GLY A 69 2.72 1.66 4.03
N SER A 70 2.68 1.73 2.69
CA SER A 70 2.84 2.99 1.93
C SER A 70 1.56 3.81 1.78
N ASN A 71 0.40 3.23 2.08
CA ASN A 71 -0.92 3.90 1.99
C ASN A 71 -1.80 3.67 3.24
N VAL A 72 -1.17 3.51 4.41
CA VAL A 72 -1.87 3.34 5.69
C VAL A 72 -1.24 4.22 6.77
N ILE A 73 -2.08 4.79 7.62
CA ILE A 73 -1.73 5.40 8.90
C ILE A 73 -2.22 4.45 9.99
N ILE A 74 -1.28 3.82 10.68
CA ILE A 74 -1.59 2.95 11.80
C ILE A 74 -1.58 3.82 13.05
N LYS A 75 -2.68 3.82 13.81
CA LYS A 75 -2.81 4.61 15.02
C LYS A 75 -1.78 4.21 16.10
N ASP A 76 -1.54 5.12 17.03
CA ASP A 76 -0.52 4.96 18.07
C ASP A 76 -0.86 3.86 19.10
N GLY A 77 -2.15 3.53 19.28
CA GLY A 77 -2.61 2.37 20.08
C GLY A 77 -2.35 1.00 19.44
N GLY A 78 -1.93 0.99 18.17
CA GLY A 78 -1.51 -0.21 17.45
C GLY A 78 -2.65 -1.05 16.89
N ILE A 79 -2.40 -2.34 16.65
CA ILE A 79 -3.35 -3.28 16.04
C ILE A 79 -3.57 -4.47 16.96
N ARG A 80 -4.84 -4.78 17.24
CA ARG A 80 -5.25 -5.95 18.01
C ARG A 80 -5.26 -7.21 17.16
N GLY A 81 -4.94 -8.35 17.78
CA GLY A 81 -4.94 -9.66 17.10
C GLY A 81 -3.67 -9.91 16.26
N ILE A 82 -3.85 -10.49 15.07
CA ILE A 82 -2.72 -10.91 14.22
C ILE A 82 -2.51 -9.90 13.10
N THR A 83 -1.30 -9.34 13.01
CA THR A 83 -0.85 -8.56 11.85
C THR A 83 0.02 -9.43 10.95
N VAL A 84 -0.44 -9.69 9.72
CA VAL A 84 0.26 -10.51 8.73
C VAL A 84 0.98 -9.60 7.75
N SER A 85 2.30 -9.74 7.66
CA SER A 85 3.13 -9.05 6.68
C SER A 85 3.54 -9.99 5.55
N LEU A 86 3.24 -9.60 4.32
CA LEU A 86 3.52 -10.42 3.13
C LEU A 86 4.91 -10.14 2.53
N ILE A 87 5.83 -9.57 3.32
CA ILE A 87 7.14 -9.06 2.87
C ILE A 87 8.12 -10.13 2.37
N HIS A 88 7.87 -11.41 2.63
CA HIS A 88 8.72 -12.52 2.17
C HIS A 88 8.15 -13.25 0.94
N ILE A 89 6.95 -12.88 0.49
CA ILE A 89 6.25 -13.46 -0.65
C ILE A 89 6.55 -12.59 -1.87
N THR A 90 7.78 -12.69 -2.39
CA THR A 90 8.36 -11.69 -3.32
C THR A 90 8.80 -12.23 -4.67
N ASP A 91 8.58 -13.50 -4.99
CA ASP A 91 9.06 -14.08 -6.24
C ASP A 91 8.43 -13.40 -7.47
N VAL A 92 9.26 -13.24 -8.50
CA VAL A 92 8.86 -12.70 -9.81
C VAL A 92 9.41 -13.60 -10.89
N THR A 93 8.56 -14.01 -11.82
CA THR A 93 8.92 -14.85 -12.97
C THR A 93 8.44 -14.21 -14.26
N VAL A 94 9.20 -14.40 -15.33
CA VAL A 94 8.90 -13.87 -16.66
C VAL A 94 8.84 -15.03 -17.64
N THR A 95 7.75 -15.13 -18.42
CA THR A 95 7.59 -16.12 -19.49
C THR A 95 7.02 -15.46 -20.72
N GLY A 96 7.83 -15.27 -21.76
CA GLY A 96 7.44 -14.49 -22.93
C GLY A 96 7.09 -13.06 -22.53
N THR A 97 5.88 -12.63 -22.86
CA THR A 97 5.30 -11.30 -22.54
C THR A 97 4.59 -11.25 -21.19
N THR A 98 4.52 -12.36 -20.46
CA THR A 98 3.81 -12.45 -19.19
C THR A 98 4.78 -12.33 -18.01
N ILE A 99 4.45 -11.47 -17.04
CA ILE A 99 5.11 -11.40 -15.73
C ILE A 99 4.16 -11.91 -14.65
N VAL A 100 4.60 -12.88 -13.86
CA VAL A 100 3.90 -13.30 -12.63
C VAL A 100 4.70 -12.81 -11.44
N ALA A 101 4.08 -11.98 -10.60
CA ALA A 101 4.72 -11.40 -9.42
C ALA A 101 3.89 -11.68 -8.16
N GLN A 102 4.57 -12.11 -7.10
CA GLN A 102 3.98 -12.31 -5.80
C GLN A 102 3.67 -10.97 -5.10
N CYS A 103 2.69 -10.99 -4.20
CA CYS A 103 2.06 -9.82 -3.59
C CYS A 103 2.99 -8.94 -2.75
N GLY A 104 4.06 -9.51 -2.20
CA GLY A 104 5.08 -8.82 -1.41
C GLY A 104 6.12 -8.11 -2.27
N ALA A 105 6.30 -8.51 -3.54
CA ALA A 105 7.27 -7.92 -4.44
C ALA A 105 7.02 -6.41 -4.59
N ALA A 106 8.07 -5.60 -4.62
CA ALA A 106 7.92 -4.17 -4.86
C ALA A 106 7.50 -3.94 -6.31
N ILE A 107 6.45 -3.15 -6.55
CA ILE A 107 5.95 -2.91 -7.92
C ILE A 107 6.98 -2.17 -8.79
N ILE A 108 7.88 -1.38 -8.17
CA ILE A 108 9.02 -0.76 -8.84
C ILE A 108 9.98 -1.82 -9.39
N ASP A 109 10.22 -2.89 -8.64
CA ASP A 109 11.14 -3.95 -9.08
C ASP A 109 10.50 -4.77 -10.20
N VAL A 110 9.18 -5.01 -10.16
CA VAL A 110 8.45 -5.61 -11.29
C VAL A 110 8.52 -4.74 -12.55
N SER A 111 8.41 -3.41 -12.40
CA SER A 111 8.56 -2.45 -13.51
C SER A 111 9.98 -2.48 -14.11
N ARG A 112 11.01 -2.62 -13.28
CA ARG A 112 12.42 -2.78 -13.73
C ARG A 112 12.66 -4.12 -14.41
N ILE A 113 12.10 -5.21 -13.88
CA ILE A 113 12.18 -6.54 -14.50
C ILE A 113 11.54 -6.52 -15.89
N ALA A 114 10.42 -5.80 -16.07
CA ALA A 114 9.82 -5.60 -17.39
C ALA A 114 10.79 -4.92 -18.37
N LEU A 115 11.46 -3.84 -17.95
CA LEU A 115 12.50 -3.19 -18.76
C LEU A 115 13.65 -4.15 -19.12
N ASP A 116 14.13 -4.95 -18.17
CA ASP A 116 15.24 -5.89 -18.38
C ASP A 116 14.89 -6.99 -19.40
N HIS A 117 13.59 -7.27 -19.58
CA HIS A 117 13.06 -8.22 -20.56
C HIS A 117 12.49 -7.54 -21.81
N ASN A 118 12.71 -6.24 -22.00
CA ASN A 118 12.21 -5.45 -23.13
C ASN A 118 10.67 -5.47 -23.25
N LEU A 119 9.96 -5.44 -22.12
CA LEU A 119 8.50 -5.44 -22.07
C LEU A 119 7.96 -4.05 -21.71
N THR A 120 7.07 -3.51 -22.53
CA THR A 120 6.37 -2.24 -22.30
C THR A 120 4.99 -2.46 -21.66
N GLY A 121 4.52 -1.49 -20.86
CA GLY A 121 3.22 -1.54 -20.19
C GLY A 121 3.28 -1.23 -18.69
N LEU A 122 4.45 -1.41 -18.04
CA LEU A 122 4.66 -1.16 -16.60
C LEU A 122 5.52 0.06 -16.29
N GLU A 123 5.86 0.90 -17.27
CA GLU A 123 6.70 2.09 -17.05
C GLU A 123 6.02 3.07 -16.09
N PHE A 124 4.69 3.14 -16.09
CA PHE A 124 3.92 3.99 -15.18
C PHE A 124 4.18 3.68 -13.69
N ALA A 125 4.60 2.45 -13.39
CA ALA A 125 4.84 1.96 -12.04
C ALA A 125 6.29 2.12 -11.58
N CYS A 126 7.20 2.61 -12.42
CA CYS A 126 8.65 2.72 -12.14
C CYS A 126 8.99 3.54 -10.90
N GLY A 127 8.07 4.39 -10.46
CA GLY A 127 8.19 5.17 -9.24
C GLY A 127 7.13 4.87 -8.19
N ILE A 128 6.18 3.94 -8.35
CA ILE A 128 5.09 3.78 -7.37
C ILE A 128 5.59 3.01 -6.14
N PRO A 129 5.62 3.59 -4.93
CA PRO A 129 6.07 2.87 -3.75
C PRO A 129 5.01 1.85 -3.30
N GLY A 130 5.46 0.74 -2.74
CA GLY A 130 4.59 -0.31 -2.20
C GLY A 130 4.80 -1.65 -2.89
N SER A 131 3.98 -2.61 -2.49
CA SER A 131 4.02 -3.97 -3.02
C SER A 131 3.00 -4.19 -4.13
N VAL A 132 3.17 -5.25 -4.91
CA VAL A 132 2.22 -5.70 -5.94
C VAL A 132 0.82 -5.88 -5.36
N GLY A 133 0.69 -6.52 -4.19
CA GLY A 133 -0.61 -6.71 -3.53
C GLY A 133 -1.28 -5.38 -3.18
N GLY A 134 -0.52 -4.40 -2.66
CA GLY A 134 -1.02 -3.05 -2.42
C GLY A 134 -1.41 -2.33 -3.72
N ALA A 135 -0.65 -2.52 -4.79
CA ALA A 135 -0.93 -1.95 -6.09
C ALA A 135 -2.25 -2.47 -6.69
N LEU A 136 -2.50 -3.78 -6.60
CA LEU A 136 -3.76 -4.40 -7.03
C LEU A 136 -4.93 -3.93 -6.15
N TYR A 137 -4.75 -3.91 -4.84
CA TYR A 137 -5.78 -3.46 -3.89
C TYR A 137 -6.30 -2.06 -4.22
N MET A 138 -5.40 -1.15 -4.58
CA MET A 138 -5.72 0.26 -4.87
C MET A 138 -6.02 0.57 -6.34
N ASN A 139 -5.88 -0.41 -7.26
CA ASN A 139 -5.70 -0.16 -8.68
C ASN A 139 -4.70 0.99 -8.91
N ALA A 140 -3.46 0.78 -8.46
CA ALA A 140 -2.43 1.81 -8.46
C ALA A 140 -2.16 2.30 -9.89
N GLY A 141 -1.87 3.59 -10.00
CA GLY A 141 -1.75 4.25 -11.28
C GLY A 141 -1.09 5.61 -11.16
N ALA A 142 -0.36 5.98 -12.20
CA ALA A 142 0.36 7.24 -12.33
C ALA A 142 0.57 7.57 -13.80
N TYR A 143 0.66 8.86 -14.13
CA TYR A 143 1.03 9.34 -15.47
C TYR A 143 0.22 8.74 -16.64
N GLY A 144 -1.06 8.40 -16.39
CA GLY A 144 -1.96 7.87 -17.41
C GLY A 144 -1.91 6.34 -17.59
N GLY A 145 -1.10 5.62 -16.81
CA GLY A 145 -1.15 4.15 -16.71
C GLY A 145 -1.73 3.70 -15.37
N GLU A 146 -2.37 2.53 -15.36
CA GLU A 146 -2.95 1.90 -14.17
C GLU A 146 -2.80 0.38 -14.24
N VAL A 147 -2.74 -0.29 -13.07
CA VAL A 147 -2.63 -1.76 -12.95
C VAL A 147 -3.68 -2.48 -13.78
N SER A 148 -4.91 -1.99 -13.81
CA SER A 148 -6.02 -2.58 -14.58
C SER A 148 -5.77 -2.70 -16.09
N PHE A 149 -4.81 -1.96 -16.65
CA PHE A 149 -4.51 -2.02 -18.08
C PHE A 149 -3.74 -3.27 -18.46
N VAL A 150 -2.91 -3.78 -17.55
CA VAL A 150 -1.97 -4.88 -17.79
C VAL A 150 -2.29 -6.13 -16.95
N LEU A 151 -3.10 -6.03 -15.89
CA LEU A 151 -3.48 -7.18 -15.07
C LEU A 151 -4.48 -8.09 -15.82
N THR A 152 -4.15 -9.38 -15.92
CA THR A 152 -5.01 -10.39 -16.54
C THR A 152 -5.59 -11.37 -15.53
N GLU A 153 -4.79 -11.78 -14.55
CA GLU A 153 -5.21 -12.72 -13.49
C GLU A 153 -4.63 -12.30 -12.13
N ALA A 154 -5.33 -12.66 -11.06
CA ALA A 154 -4.82 -12.57 -9.69
C ALA A 154 -5.17 -13.84 -8.92
N VAL A 155 -4.17 -14.41 -8.24
CA VAL A 155 -4.41 -15.46 -7.25
C VAL A 155 -4.68 -14.79 -5.93
N VAL A 156 -5.80 -15.14 -5.31
CA VAL A 156 -6.23 -14.59 -4.03
C VAL A 156 -6.56 -15.70 -3.05
N MET A 157 -6.48 -15.36 -1.77
CA MET A 157 -7.03 -16.16 -0.69
C MET A 157 -8.24 -15.48 -0.08
N THR A 158 -9.29 -16.25 0.15
CA THR A 158 -10.50 -15.79 0.83
C THR A 158 -10.32 -15.74 2.35
N GLY A 159 -11.28 -15.14 3.05
CA GLY A 159 -11.25 -15.05 4.51
C GLY A 159 -11.31 -16.39 5.24
N ASP A 160 -11.79 -17.45 4.58
CA ASP A 160 -11.81 -18.85 5.04
C ASP A 160 -10.56 -19.65 4.63
N GLY A 161 -9.61 -19.02 3.92
CA GLY A 161 -8.35 -19.64 3.53
C GLY A 161 -8.42 -20.42 2.20
N GLU A 162 -9.48 -20.29 1.41
CA GLU A 162 -9.56 -20.92 0.08
C GLU A 162 -8.77 -20.11 -0.96
N LEU A 163 -8.04 -20.82 -1.83
CA LEU A 163 -7.38 -20.20 -2.98
C LEU A 163 -8.38 -20.04 -4.14
N ARG A 164 -8.36 -18.86 -4.76
CA ARG A 164 -9.13 -18.56 -5.97
C ARG A 164 -8.28 -17.83 -6.98
N THR A 165 -8.51 -18.12 -8.25
CA THR A 165 -7.98 -17.32 -9.36
C THR A 165 -9.08 -16.44 -9.91
N LEU A 166 -8.85 -15.13 -9.90
CA LEU A 166 -9.74 -14.14 -10.48
C LEU A 166 -9.19 -13.69 -11.83
N THR A 167 -10.08 -13.52 -12.81
CA THR A 167 -9.76 -12.99 -14.15
C THR A 167 -10.23 -11.54 -14.28
N LYS A 168 -9.87 -10.91 -15.39
CA LYS A 168 -10.15 -9.50 -15.70
C LYS A 168 -11.61 -9.09 -15.47
N GLU A 169 -12.55 -9.95 -15.80
CA GLU A 169 -14.00 -9.68 -15.67
C GLU A 169 -14.45 -9.60 -14.21
N ALA A 170 -13.73 -10.29 -13.31
CA ALA A 170 -14.06 -10.37 -11.89
C ALA A 170 -13.43 -9.23 -11.06
N PHE A 171 -12.50 -8.44 -11.62
CA PHE A 171 -11.76 -7.45 -10.82
C PHE A 171 -12.57 -6.21 -10.42
N GLU A 172 -13.68 -5.93 -11.12
CA GLU A 172 -14.56 -4.78 -10.85
C GLU A 172 -13.81 -3.46 -10.62
N PHE A 173 -12.75 -3.22 -11.41
CA PHE A 173 -11.91 -2.04 -11.22
C PHE A 173 -12.66 -0.74 -11.47
N GLY A 174 -12.35 0.26 -10.64
CA GLY A 174 -12.72 1.66 -10.83
C GLY A 174 -11.65 2.57 -10.25
N TYR A 175 -11.87 3.89 -10.30
CA TYR A 175 -10.93 4.84 -9.71
C TYR A 175 -10.76 4.58 -8.21
N ARG A 176 -9.60 4.03 -7.82
CA ARG A 176 -9.27 3.56 -6.46
C ARG A 176 -10.27 2.54 -5.89
N LYS A 177 -10.85 1.70 -6.75
CA LYS A 177 -11.76 0.61 -6.37
C LYS A 177 -11.33 -0.71 -7.01
N SER A 178 -11.46 -1.81 -6.27
CA SER A 178 -11.20 -3.16 -6.74
C SER A 178 -12.07 -4.19 -5.99
N VAL A 179 -12.33 -5.34 -6.62
CA VAL A 179 -13.02 -6.48 -5.99
C VAL A 179 -12.31 -6.97 -4.72
N PHE A 180 -10.99 -6.81 -4.67
CA PHE A 180 -10.15 -7.23 -3.55
C PHE A 180 -10.51 -6.46 -2.28
N ALA A 181 -10.74 -5.15 -2.41
CA ALA A 181 -11.15 -4.30 -1.30
C ALA A 181 -12.55 -4.63 -0.81
N ASN A 182 -13.49 -4.92 -1.72
CA ASN A 182 -14.89 -5.18 -1.39
C ASN A 182 -15.10 -6.53 -0.70
N ASN A 183 -14.35 -7.56 -1.09
CA ASN A 183 -14.51 -8.93 -0.58
C ASN A 183 -13.45 -9.32 0.47
N HIS A 184 -12.58 -8.39 0.86
CA HIS A 184 -11.47 -8.63 1.78
C HIS A 184 -10.55 -9.79 1.33
N TYR A 185 -10.39 -9.96 0.02
CA TYR A 185 -9.48 -10.95 -0.52
C TYR A 185 -8.02 -10.59 -0.23
N ILE A 186 -7.24 -11.60 0.12
CA ILE A 186 -5.81 -11.50 0.33
C ILE A 186 -5.15 -11.79 -1.01
N ILE A 187 -4.57 -10.77 -1.63
CA ILE A 187 -3.89 -10.92 -2.91
C ILE A 187 -2.57 -11.67 -2.66
N LEU A 188 -2.33 -12.74 -3.42
CA LEU A 188 -1.11 -13.56 -3.32
C LEU A 188 -0.21 -13.38 -4.54
N GLU A 189 -0.79 -13.37 -5.74
CA GLU A 189 -0.06 -13.23 -7.01
C GLU A 189 -0.82 -12.34 -8.00
N ALA A 190 -0.07 -11.67 -8.85
CA ALA A 190 -0.58 -10.92 -9.99
C ALA A 190 0.07 -11.44 -11.28
N ARG A 191 -0.75 -11.70 -12.30
CA ARG A 191 -0.31 -11.96 -13.66
C ARG A 191 -0.51 -10.71 -14.50
N PHE A 192 0.58 -10.17 -15.02
CA PHE A 192 0.60 -9.04 -15.93
C PHE A 192 0.88 -9.54 -17.35
N GLU A 193 0.07 -9.12 -18.30
CA GLU A 193 0.35 -9.31 -19.72
C GLU A 193 0.84 -7.99 -20.30
N LEU A 194 2.03 -8.03 -20.90
CA LEU A 194 2.74 -6.87 -21.45
C LEU A 194 2.95 -7.04 -22.95
N GLU A 195 3.58 -6.06 -23.58
CA GLU A 195 3.92 -6.11 -24.99
C GLU A 195 5.44 -6.08 -25.16
N GLU A 196 5.98 -6.76 -26.17
CA GLU A 196 7.38 -6.56 -26.56
C GLU A 196 7.59 -5.11 -27.00
N GLY A 197 8.67 -4.49 -26.53
CA GLY A 197 9.00 -3.11 -26.82
C GLY A 197 10.49 -2.89 -27.05
N VAL A 198 10.84 -1.70 -27.53
CA VAL A 198 12.23 -1.30 -27.70
C VAL A 198 12.78 -0.85 -26.34
N ARG A 199 13.80 -1.56 -25.84
CA ARG A 199 14.39 -1.30 -24.52
C ARG A 199 14.68 0.17 -24.24
N GLU A 200 15.29 0.86 -25.20
CA GLU A 200 15.68 2.25 -25.03
C GLU A 200 14.47 3.18 -24.93
N GLU A 201 13.39 2.93 -25.67
CA GLU A 201 12.15 3.72 -25.55
C GLU A 201 11.47 3.50 -24.19
N ILE A 202 11.44 2.25 -23.71
CA ILE A 202 10.93 1.90 -22.37
C ILE A 202 11.74 2.64 -21.31
N LYS A 203 13.09 2.60 -21.44
CA LYS A 203 14.00 3.26 -20.51
C LYS A 203 13.81 4.77 -20.51
N GLU A 204 13.75 5.41 -21.67
CA GLU A 204 13.54 6.85 -21.80
C GLU A 204 12.24 7.28 -21.13
N LYS A 205 11.16 6.50 -21.32
CA LYS A 205 9.88 6.73 -20.64
C LYS A 205 10.01 6.60 -19.12
N MET A 206 10.66 5.55 -18.62
CA MET A 206 10.88 5.37 -17.18
C MET A 206 11.74 6.50 -16.58
N ASP A 207 12.77 6.95 -17.30
CA ASP A 207 13.64 8.06 -16.88
C ASP A 207 12.84 9.38 -16.79
N ASP A 208 12.03 9.70 -17.81
CA ASP A 208 11.15 10.88 -17.82
C ASP A 208 10.13 10.85 -16.68
N LEU A 209 9.49 9.69 -16.45
CA LEU A 209 8.52 9.53 -15.36
C LEU A 209 9.18 9.64 -13.98
N THR A 210 10.38 9.07 -13.82
CA THR A 210 11.19 9.19 -12.61
C THR A 210 11.53 10.66 -12.35
N PHE A 211 12.05 11.37 -13.35
CA PHE A 211 12.36 12.80 -13.25
C PHE A 211 11.12 13.64 -12.89
N LYS A 212 9.97 13.38 -13.54
CA LYS A 212 8.70 14.04 -13.22
C LYS A 212 8.24 13.78 -11.79
N ARG A 213 8.55 12.60 -11.23
CA ARG A 213 8.19 12.25 -9.87
C ARG A 213 9.11 12.94 -8.87
N GLU A 214 10.42 12.83 -9.07
CA GLU A 214 11.46 13.44 -8.24
C GLU A 214 11.36 14.96 -8.21
N SER A 215 11.06 15.61 -9.34
CA SER A 215 10.90 17.07 -9.39
C SER A 215 9.65 17.58 -8.65
N LYS A 216 8.63 16.73 -8.49
CA LYS A 216 7.31 17.15 -7.96
C LYS A 216 6.95 16.58 -6.60
N GLN A 217 7.57 15.50 -6.14
CA GLN A 217 7.16 14.78 -4.92
C GLN A 217 8.26 14.79 -3.85
N PRO A 218 7.91 14.84 -2.55
CA PRO A 218 8.86 14.86 -1.44
C PRO A 218 9.36 13.43 -1.13
N LEU A 219 10.12 12.83 -2.05
CA LEU A 219 10.59 11.45 -1.92
C LEU A 219 11.65 11.27 -0.83
N GLU A 220 12.28 12.37 -0.40
CA GLU A 220 13.28 12.42 0.66
C GLU A 220 12.70 12.25 2.07
N TYR A 221 11.38 12.36 2.24
CA TYR A 221 10.70 12.21 3.53
C TYR A 221 9.78 10.98 3.56
N PRO A 222 9.61 10.33 4.73
CA PRO A 222 8.52 9.39 4.96
C PRO A 222 7.16 10.06 4.69
N SER A 223 6.37 9.50 3.77
CA SER A 223 5.02 9.96 3.41
C SER A 223 4.13 8.82 2.91
N CYS A 224 2.80 9.00 2.98
CA CYS A 224 1.81 8.00 2.57
C CYS A 224 1.24 8.26 1.16
N GLY A 225 2.01 8.94 0.30
CA GLY A 225 1.51 9.41 -0.99
C GLY A 225 0.52 10.56 -0.87
N SER A 226 -0.39 10.67 -1.86
CA SER A 226 -1.48 11.63 -1.83
C SER A 226 -2.47 11.29 -0.72
N VAL A 227 -2.66 12.22 0.21
CA VAL A 227 -3.50 11.98 1.40
C VAL A 227 -4.99 11.97 1.05
N PHE A 228 -5.39 12.76 0.04
CA PHE A 228 -6.77 12.95 -0.37
C PHE A 228 -6.99 12.51 -1.82
N LYS A 229 -8.17 11.93 -2.07
CA LYS A 229 -8.66 11.65 -3.43
C LYS A 229 -8.82 12.95 -4.20
N ARG A 230 -8.86 12.85 -5.52
CA ARG A 230 -9.16 14.00 -6.38
C ARG A 230 -10.64 14.40 -6.27
N PRO A 231 -10.97 15.62 -5.81
CA PRO A 231 -12.35 16.11 -5.84
C PRO A 231 -12.81 16.41 -7.28
N PRO A 232 -14.12 16.31 -7.59
CA PRO A 232 -14.65 16.63 -8.91
C PRO A 232 -14.19 18.00 -9.42
N ASN A 233 -13.74 18.05 -10.68
CA ASN A 233 -13.26 19.25 -11.38
C ASN A 233 -12.10 20.01 -10.71
N ASN A 234 -11.46 19.43 -9.70
CA ASN A 234 -10.42 20.08 -8.91
C ASN A 234 -9.21 19.15 -8.69
N PHE A 235 -8.17 19.69 -8.08
CA PHE A 235 -7.02 18.93 -7.59
C PHE A 235 -6.85 19.21 -6.10
N ALA A 236 -6.80 18.16 -5.27
CA ALA A 236 -6.69 18.32 -3.82
C ALA A 236 -5.46 19.17 -3.44
N GLY A 237 -4.29 18.87 -4.02
CA GLY A 237 -3.07 19.65 -3.78
C GLY A 237 -3.21 21.13 -4.14
N LYS A 238 -3.92 21.46 -5.23
CA LYS A 238 -4.16 22.86 -5.61
C LYS A 238 -5.02 23.58 -4.56
N LEU A 239 -6.12 22.97 -4.11
CA LEU A 239 -7.00 23.55 -3.08
C LEU A 239 -6.26 23.76 -1.76
N ILE A 240 -5.39 22.81 -1.37
CA ILE A 240 -4.57 22.91 -0.16
C ILE A 240 -3.54 24.04 -0.29
N GLN A 241 -2.87 24.13 -1.43
CA GLN A 241 -1.92 25.21 -1.72
C GLN A 241 -2.60 26.58 -1.72
N GLU A 242 -3.72 26.73 -2.42
CA GLU A 242 -4.49 27.97 -2.47
C GLU A 242 -5.09 28.33 -1.11
N SER A 243 -5.28 27.35 -0.21
CA SER A 243 -5.61 27.58 1.21
C SER A 243 -4.46 28.11 2.06
N GLY A 244 -3.24 28.23 1.50
CA GLY A 244 -2.06 28.68 2.23
C GLY A 244 -1.52 27.65 3.21
N LEU A 245 -1.79 26.36 2.98
CA LEU A 245 -1.48 25.29 3.93
C LEU A 245 -0.14 24.60 3.70
N GLN A 246 0.60 24.92 2.65
CA GLN A 246 1.96 24.36 2.48
C GLN A 246 2.86 24.80 3.63
N GLY A 247 3.60 23.86 4.24
CA GLY A 247 4.40 24.10 5.43
C GLY A 247 3.58 24.15 6.73
N LYS A 248 2.25 23.97 6.68
CA LYS A 248 1.47 23.83 7.90
C LYS A 248 1.87 22.55 8.61
N ARG A 249 2.29 22.69 9.86
CA ARG A 249 2.76 21.60 10.73
C ARG A 249 1.85 21.41 11.94
N ILE A 250 1.68 20.14 12.35
CA ILE A 250 1.15 19.72 13.65
C ILE A 250 2.08 18.62 14.17
N GLY A 251 2.62 18.80 15.37
CA GLY A 251 3.66 17.92 15.92
C GLY A 251 4.83 17.73 14.95
N GLY A 252 5.17 16.48 14.63
CA GLY A 252 6.24 16.14 13.71
C GLY A 252 5.84 15.99 12.23
N VAL A 253 4.58 16.27 11.88
CA VAL A 253 4.03 16.08 10.52
C VAL A 253 3.67 17.40 9.88
N GLU A 254 4.02 17.56 8.60
CA GLU A 254 3.84 18.80 7.85
C GLU A 254 3.23 18.57 6.46
N VAL A 255 2.40 19.50 5.99
CA VAL A 255 1.99 19.55 4.58
C VAL A 255 3.22 19.93 3.75
N SER A 256 3.63 19.06 2.83
CA SER A 256 4.87 19.23 2.09
C SER A 256 4.95 20.58 1.34
N LEU A 257 6.08 21.27 1.52
CA LEU A 257 6.44 22.48 0.77
C LEU A 257 6.61 22.20 -0.73
N LYS A 258 6.96 20.97 -1.11
CA LYS A 258 7.16 20.55 -2.50
C LYS A 258 5.84 20.17 -3.18
N HIS A 259 4.95 19.48 -2.46
CA HIS A 259 3.65 19.07 -2.98
C HIS A 259 2.55 19.09 -1.92
N ALA A 260 1.65 20.08 -1.99
CA ALA A 260 0.59 20.31 -1.00
C ALA A 260 -0.37 19.12 -0.77
N GLY A 261 -0.47 18.18 -1.72
CA GLY A 261 -1.25 16.94 -1.53
C GLY A 261 -0.61 15.87 -0.65
N PHE A 262 0.65 16.06 -0.22
CA PHE A 262 1.42 15.12 0.59
C PHE A 262 1.60 15.66 2.01
N MET A 263 1.57 14.75 2.98
CA MET A 263 1.98 15.02 4.36
C MET A 263 3.24 14.22 4.68
N VAL A 264 4.27 14.91 5.15
CA VAL A 264 5.61 14.38 5.38
C VAL A 264 5.92 14.34 6.86
N ASN A 265 6.53 13.23 7.30
CA ASN A 265 7.06 13.10 8.64
C ASN A 265 8.46 13.71 8.68
N VAL A 266 8.58 14.92 9.23
CA VAL A 266 9.82 15.72 9.21
C VAL A 266 10.55 15.70 10.54
N ASP A 267 9.86 15.33 11.62
CA ASP A 267 10.40 15.40 12.99
C ASP A 267 9.74 14.36 13.92
N ASN A 268 9.92 13.07 13.59
CA ASN A 268 9.42 11.94 14.40
C ASN A 268 7.94 12.06 14.81
N GLY A 269 7.10 12.51 13.87
CA GLY A 269 5.67 12.69 14.09
C GLY A 269 4.93 11.39 14.44
N THR A 270 3.76 11.55 15.03
CA THR A 270 2.89 10.45 15.47
C THR A 270 1.76 10.19 14.47
N ALA A 271 1.02 9.09 14.67
CA ALA A 271 -0.19 8.88 13.88
C ALA A 271 -1.25 9.95 14.19
N GLN A 272 -1.34 10.38 15.46
CA GLN A 272 -2.24 11.46 15.85
C GLN A 272 -1.91 12.78 15.13
N ASP A 273 -0.63 13.14 14.97
CA ASP A 273 -0.22 14.34 14.23
C ASP A 273 -0.73 14.31 12.78
N TYR A 274 -0.63 13.16 12.10
CA TYR A 274 -1.19 12.97 10.76
C TYR A 274 -2.71 13.17 10.77
N ILE A 275 -3.42 12.57 11.72
CA ILE A 275 -4.89 12.63 11.80
C ILE A 275 -5.37 14.06 12.06
N ASP A 276 -4.72 14.77 12.98
CA ASP A 276 -5.04 16.16 13.31
C ASP A 276 -4.76 17.08 12.11
N LEU A 277 -3.64 16.88 11.41
CA LEU A 277 -3.32 17.66 10.22
C LEU A 277 -4.30 17.38 9.08
N ILE A 278 -4.73 16.14 8.91
CA ILE A 278 -5.78 15.76 7.95
C ILE A 278 -7.07 16.52 8.25
N HIS A 279 -7.57 16.47 9.49
CA HIS A 279 -8.80 17.16 9.87
C HIS A 279 -8.68 18.68 9.72
N PHE A 280 -7.54 19.26 10.08
CA PHE A 280 -7.27 20.68 9.90
C PHE A 280 -7.32 21.10 8.42
N VAL A 281 -6.69 20.32 7.54
CA VAL A 281 -6.70 20.56 6.09
C VAL A 281 -8.11 20.42 5.52
N GLN A 282 -8.85 19.37 5.87
CA GLN A 282 -10.23 19.17 5.42
C GLN A 282 -11.12 20.34 5.80
N LYS A 283 -11.08 20.75 7.08
CA LYS A 283 -11.86 21.87 7.60
C LYS A 283 -11.53 23.16 6.85
N THR A 284 -10.25 23.48 6.69
CA THR A 284 -9.82 24.74 6.06
C THR A 284 -10.24 24.80 4.58
N VAL A 285 -10.10 23.69 3.84
CA VAL A 285 -10.50 23.62 2.42
C VAL A 285 -12.02 23.70 2.28
N GLU A 286 -12.78 23.06 3.17
CA GLU A 286 -14.24 23.15 3.18
C GLU A 286 -14.71 24.59 3.48
N GLU A 287 -14.12 25.26 4.48
CA GLU A 287 -14.45 26.64 4.82
C GLU A 287 -14.15 27.62 3.69
N LYS A 288 -13.04 27.41 2.95
CA LYS A 288 -12.60 28.34 1.90
C LYS A 288 -13.26 28.11 0.54
N PHE A 289 -13.52 26.85 0.19
CA PHE A 289 -13.98 26.49 -1.16
C PHE A 289 -15.32 25.75 -1.18
N GLY A 290 -15.88 25.38 -0.03
CA GLY A 290 -17.07 24.53 0.05
C GLY A 290 -16.82 23.10 -0.45
N VAL A 291 -15.55 22.69 -0.57
CA VAL A 291 -15.17 21.36 -1.09
C VAL A 291 -14.77 20.44 0.05
N LYS A 292 -15.48 19.32 0.18
CA LYS A 292 -15.13 18.25 1.12
C LYS A 292 -14.06 17.35 0.52
N LEU A 293 -12.86 17.35 1.10
CA LEU A 293 -11.80 16.43 0.71
C LEU A 293 -12.01 15.05 1.35
N GLU A 294 -12.09 14.01 0.53
CA GLU A 294 -12.11 12.62 0.99
C GLU A 294 -10.70 12.05 1.09
N ARG A 295 -10.42 11.29 2.15
CA ARG A 295 -9.12 10.62 2.33
C ARG A 295 -8.95 9.49 1.33
N GLU A 296 -7.75 9.38 0.77
CA GLU A 296 -7.29 8.22 0.00
C GLU A 296 -6.52 7.24 0.89
N VAL A 297 -5.69 7.78 1.79
CA VAL A 297 -4.97 7.00 2.81
C VAL A 297 -5.93 6.33 3.78
N ARG A 298 -5.65 5.08 4.17
CA ARG A 298 -6.46 4.38 5.18
C ARG A 298 -5.92 4.67 6.59
N ILE A 299 -6.81 4.87 7.55
CA ILE A 299 -6.44 4.92 8.98
C ILE A 299 -6.95 3.63 9.61
N ILE A 300 -6.09 2.92 10.32
CA ILE A 300 -6.39 1.62 10.97
C ILE A 300 -5.76 1.56 12.36
N GLY A 301 -6.19 0.60 13.17
CA GLY A 301 -5.71 0.41 14.54
C GLY A 301 -6.53 1.21 15.56
N GLU A 302 -6.06 1.16 16.80
CA GLU A 302 -6.76 1.66 17.99
C GLU A 302 -6.23 3.02 18.44
N ASP A 303 -7.11 3.83 19.05
CA ASP A 303 -6.68 5.00 19.81
C ASP A 303 -5.90 4.57 21.06
N LEU A 304 -5.04 5.45 21.57
CA LEU A 304 -4.21 5.20 22.75
C LEU A 304 -5.01 5.32 24.06
#